data_AF-A0A1W9VIB9-F1
#
_entry.id   AF-A0A1W9VIB9-F1
#
_cell.length_a   1.000
_cell.length_b   1.000
_cell.length_c   1.000
_cell.angle_alpha   90.00
_cell.angle_beta   90.00
_cell.angle_gamma   90.00
#
_symmetry.space_group_name_H-M   'P 1'
#
loop_
_entity.id
_entity.type
_entity.pdbx_description
1 polymer ?
#
loop_
_entity_poly.entity_id
_entity_poly.type
_entity_poly.pdbx_seq_one_letter_code
_entity_poly.pdbx_strand_id
1 'polypeptide(L)'
;MSKVLTKVLDSNDPYEPTESPFGKCRIILFGSSFLGESAIKFFNFLSKDIDVHHFILTPSKIYAGEEEVKPLSILNNFSGLINGFTAISRENDFQKTRESFFTEIKGNTLLSSIQRGIRDNSFTDDKNPELQSFSFTDNSLKICRVTGGWREIEVLKDKILALLDGDPTLKLTDGS
;
A
#
# COMPACT_ATOMS: atom_id res chain seq x y z
N MET A 1 11.70 -24.24 -2.62
CA MET A 1 12.56 -23.56 -1.63
C MET A 1 13.89 -23.23 -2.30
N SER A 2 14.42 -22.01 -2.15
CA SER A 2 15.70 -21.61 -2.79
C SER A 2 16.89 -22.31 -2.14
N LYS A 3 17.80 -22.88 -2.93
CA LYS A 3 19.04 -23.54 -2.45
C LYS A 3 19.91 -22.61 -1.59
N VAL A 4 19.83 -21.31 -1.84
CA VAL A 4 20.58 -20.29 -1.08
C VAL A 4 19.99 -20.14 0.32
N LEU A 5 18.66 -20.07 0.44
CA LEU A 5 17.98 -19.98 1.75
C LEU A 5 18.31 -21.20 2.62
N THR A 6 18.26 -22.40 2.04
CA THR A 6 18.56 -23.63 2.79
C THR A 6 19.98 -23.62 3.33
N LYS A 7 20.97 -23.28 2.49
CA LYS A 7 22.38 -23.17 2.94
C LYS A 7 22.58 -22.12 4.02
N VAL A 8 21.92 -20.97 3.91
CA VAL A 8 22.02 -19.90 4.91
C VAL A 8 21.40 -20.35 6.24
N LEU A 9 20.21 -20.94 6.20
CA LEU A 9 19.55 -21.48 7.40
C LEU A 9 20.36 -22.62 8.05
N ASP A 10 21.00 -23.46 7.25
CA ASP A 10 21.79 -24.59 7.75
C ASP A 10 23.14 -24.15 8.35
N SER A 11 23.71 -23.04 7.88
CA SER A 11 25.03 -22.57 8.34
C SER A 11 25.00 -22.07 9.79
N ASN A 12 23.92 -21.38 10.18
CA ASN A 12 23.78 -20.73 11.49
C ASN A 12 24.98 -19.84 11.90
N ASP A 13 25.78 -19.40 10.92
CA ASP A 13 26.94 -18.55 11.15
C ASP A 13 26.46 -17.10 11.36
N PRO A 14 26.86 -16.42 12.46
CA PRO A 14 26.52 -15.03 12.67
C PRO A 14 27.24 -14.14 11.66
N TYR A 15 26.57 -13.11 11.17
CA TYR A 15 27.22 -12.12 10.30
C TYR A 15 28.11 -11.18 11.12
N GLU A 16 29.43 -11.27 10.92
CA GLU A 16 30.41 -10.37 11.53
C GLU A 16 30.74 -9.17 10.60
N PRO A 17 30.30 -7.94 10.92
CA PRO A 17 30.46 -6.79 10.03
C PRO A 17 31.92 -6.41 9.75
N THR A 18 32.83 -6.76 10.66
CA THR A 18 34.27 -6.47 10.54
C THR A 18 34.98 -7.39 9.56
N GLU A 19 34.44 -8.58 9.32
CA GLU A 19 35.00 -9.58 8.40
C GLU A 19 34.31 -9.57 7.04
N SER A 20 33.14 -8.94 6.95
CA SER A 20 32.40 -8.79 5.70
C SER A 20 33.02 -7.70 4.81
N PRO A 21 33.21 -7.95 3.51
CA PRO A 21 33.61 -6.91 2.55
C PRO A 21 32.56 -5.78 2.42
N PHE A 22 31.34 -6.00 2.92
CA PHE A 22 30.24 -5.03 2.88
C PHE A 22 30.11 -4.18 4.16
N GLY A 23 30.90 -4.47 5.21
CA GLY A 23 30.85 -3.70 6.48
C GLY A 23 29.49 -3.76 7.17
N LYS A 24 29.08 -2.66 7.83
CA LYS A 24 27.72 -2.54 8.36
C LYS A 24 26.72 -2.39 7.21
N CYS A 25 25.98 -3.44 6.92
CA CYS A 25 24.94 -3.44 5.90
C CYS A 25 23.59 -2.99 6.47
N ARG A 26 22.81 -2.26 5.67
CA ARG A 26 21.40 -1.95 5.93
C ARG A 26 20.59 -2.27 4.68
N ILE A 27 19.49 -2.99 4.85
CA ILE A 27 18.55 -3.31 3.77
C ILE A 27 17.30 -2.47 3.96
N ILE A 28 16.85 -1.81 2.89
CA ILE A 28 15.60 -1.04 2.90
C ILE A 28 14.70 -1.55 1.77
N LEU A 29 13.49 -1.98 2.13
CA LEU A 29 12.48 -2.49 1.20
C LEU A 29 11.33 -1.48 1.14
N PHE A 30 11.04 -0.96 -0.06
CA PHE A 30 9.91 -0.04 -0.30
C PHE A 30 8.91 -0.63 -1.28
N GLY A 31 7.62 -0.38 -1.04
CA GLY A 31 6.57 -0.57 -2.05
C GLY A 31 6.18 -2.01 -2.35
N SER A 32 6.72 -2.99 -1.62
CA SER A 32 6.28 -4.38 -1.76
C SER A 32 4.99 -4.58 -0.97
N SER A 33 3.85 -4.47 -1.64
CA SER A 33 2.54 -4.90 -1.10
C SER A 33 2.42 -6.43 -1.03
N PHE A 34 3.44 -7.16 -1.51
CA PHE A 34 3.58 -8.59 -1.39
C PHE A 34 5.07 -8.98 -1.40
N LEU A 35 5.51 -9.68 -0.36
CA LEU A 35 6.67 -10.57 -0.39
C LEU A 35 6.15 -11.95 -0.05
N GLY A 36 6.44 -12.94 -0.89
CA GLY A 36 6.06 -14.32 -0.59
C GLY A 36 6.72 -14.81 0.70
N GLU A 37 6.15 -15.85 1.31
CA GLU A 37 6.60 -16.41 2.59
C GLU A 37 8.10 -16.70 2.65
N SER A 38 8.68 -17.23 1.58
CA SER A 38 10.13 -17.50 1.52
C SER A 38 10.98 -16.23 1.63
N ALA A 39 10.53 -15.12 1.04
CA ALA A 39 11.26 -13.86 1.09
C ALA A 39 11.13 -13.20 2.47
N ILE A 40 9.93 -13.26 3.08
CA ILE A 40 9.72 -12.80 4.47
C ILE A 40 10.64 -13.57 5.42
N LYS A 41 10.67 -14.90 5.34
CA LYS A 41 11.57 -15.74 6.17
C LYS A 41 13.04 -15.39 5.98
N PHE A 42 13.45 -15.13 4.74
CA PHE A 42 14.82 -14.73 4.44
C PHE A 42 15.19 -13.39 5.08
N PHE A 43 14.36 -12.37 4.92
CA PHE A 43 14.63 -11.07 5.53
C PHE A 43 14.53 -11.11 7.05
N ASN A 44 13.69 -11.98 7.62
CA ASN A 44 13.61 -12.20 9.06
C ASN A 44 14.86 -12.87 9.61
N PHE A 45 15.45 -13.77 8.81
CA PHE A 45 16.71 -14.38 9.17
C PHE A 45 17.84 -13.35 9.16
N LEU A 46 17.90 -12.52 8.10
CA LEU A 46 18.90 -11.46 7.99
C LEU A 46 18.76 -10.37 9.06
N SER A 47 17.54 -10.08 9.54
CA SER A 47 17.30 -9.03 10.53
C SER A 47 17.93 -9.31 11.90
N LYS A 48 18.42 -10.54 12.14
CA LYS A 48 19.16 -10.90 13.36
C LYS A 48 20.51 -10.17 13.45
N ASP A 49 21.16 -9.98 12.31
CA ASP A 49 22.52 -9.44 12.26
C ASP A 49 22.64 -8.17 11.39
N ILE A 50 21.64 -7.91 10.53
CA ILE A 50 21.60 -6.78 9.59
C ILE A 50 20.38 -5.91 9.90
N ASP A 51 20.53 -4.60 9.78
CA ASP A 51 19.42 -3.66 9.94
C ASP A 51 18.50 -3.72 8.72
N VAL A 52 17.32 -4.34 8.87
CA VAL A 52 16.35 -4.53 7.78
C VAL A 52 15.10 -3.67 8.03
N HIS A 53 14.90 -2.67 7.18
CA HIS A 53 13.73 -1.77 7.23
C HIS A 53 12.75 -2.14 6.12
N HIS A 54 11.51 -2.45 6.48
CA HIS A 54 10.48 -2.79 5.52
C HIS A 54 9.32 -1.80 5.56
N PHE A 55 9.22 -0.96 4.53
CA PHE A 55 8.17 0.03 4.35
C PHE A 55 7.02 -0.55 3.53
N ILE A 56 5.98 -0.98 4.24
CA ILE A 56 4.77 -1.55 3.66
C ILE A 56 3.77 -0.42 3.40
N LEU A 57 3.37 -0.25 2.15
CA LEU A 57 2.27 0.64 1.78
C LEU A 57 0.95 -0.09 2.01
N THR A 58 0.19 0.37 3.01
CA THR A 58 -1.14 -0.15 3.32
C THR A 58 -2.22 0.90 2.99
N PRO A 59 -3.35 0.50 2.38
CA PRO A 59 -4.45 1.41 2.10
C PRO A 59 -5.25 1.78 3.36
N SER A 60 -5.10 1.04 4.47
CA SER A 60 -5.99 1.17 5.63
C SER A 60 -5.27 0.93 6.96
N LYS A 61 -5.78 1.60 8.00
CA LYS A 61 -5.31 1.48 9.39
C LYS A 61 -5.55 0.11 9.99
N ILE A 62 -6.52 -0.64 9.46
CA ILE A 62 -6.82 -1.99 9.95
C ILE A 62 -5.64 -2.96 9.81
N TYR A 63 -4.75 -2.68 8.86
CA TYR A 63 -3.55 -3.48 8.64
C TYR A 63 -2.38 -3.09 9.54
N ALA A 64 -2.48 -1.98 10.29
CA ALA A 64 -1.43 -1.50 11.18
C ALA A 64 -1.18 -2.45 12.36
N GLY A 65 -2.23 -3.13 12.81
CA GLY A 65 -2.19 -3.98 13.98
C GLY A 65 -1.76 -5.43 13.71
N GLU A 66 -1.49 -6.12 14.82
CA GLU A 66 -1.24 -7.57 14.88
C GLU A 66 -2.54 -8.37 14.80
N GLU A 67 -3.67 -7.77 15.18
CA GLU A 67 -4.97 -8.45 15.16
C GLU A 67 -5.52 -8.63 13.75
N GLU A 68 -6.13 -9.78 13.51
CA GLU A 68 -6.88 -10.02 12.28
C GLU A 68 -8.14 -9.15 12.27
N VAL A 69 -8.16 -8.16 11.38
CA VAL A 69 -9.30 -7.28 11.20
C VAL A 69 -9.98 -7.61 9.88
N LYS A 70 -11.30 -7.76 9.93
CA LYS A 70 -12.11 -8.04 8.74
C LYS A 70 -12.28 -6.76 7.91
N PRO A 71 -11.76 -6.71 6.68
CA PRO A 71 -12.02 -5.59 5.78
C PRO A 71 -13.52 -5.52 5.44
N LEU A 72 -14.05 -4.30 5.32
CA LEU A 72 -15.44 -4.07 4.94
C LEU A 72 -15.55 -3.60 3.48
N SER A 73 -16.74 -3.83 2.88
CA SER A 73 -17.16 -3.29 1.58
C SER A 73 -16.06 -3.33 0.49
N ILE A 74 -15.57 -2.18 0.03
CA ILE A 74 -14.52 -2.05 -1.01
C ILE A 74 -13.26 -2.81 -0.61
N LEU A 75 -12.79 -2.67 0.63
CA LEU A 75 -11.56 -3.34 1.05
C LEU A 75 -11.73 -4.86 0.99
N ASN A 76 -12.91 -5.40 1.35
CA ASN A 76 -13.14 -6.84 1.31
C ASN A 76 -12.89 -7.44 -0.09
N ASN A 77 -13.21 -6.70 -1.14
CA ASN A 77 -13.10 -7.17 -2.53
C ASN A 77 -11.70 -6.93 -3.14
N PHE A 78 -10.97 -5.91 -2.70
CA PHE A 78 -9.73 -5.47 -3.34
C PHE A 78 -8.46 -5.70 -2.51
N SER A 79 -8.57 -6.22 -1.28
CA SER A 79 -7.43 -6.38 -0.35
C SER A 79 -6.79 -7.76 -0.32
N GLY A 80 -7.12 -8.68 -1.24
CA GLY A 80 -6.64 -10.07 -1.19
C GLY A 80 -5.12 -10.22 -1.02
N LEU A 81 -4.32 -9.42 -1.74
CA LEU A 81 -2.86 -9.46 -1.66
C LEU A 81 -2.32 -8.99 -0.30
N ILE A 82 -2.81 -7.84 0.19
CA ILE A 82 -2.34 -7.29 1.46
C ILE A 82 -2.82 -8.15 2.64
N ASN A 83 -4.02 -8.74 2.56
CA ASN A 83 -4.51 -9.68 3.56
C ASN A 83 -3.56 -10.88 3.69
N GLY A 84 -3.23 -11.52 2.55
CA GLY A 84 -2.30 -12.63 2.53
C GLY A 84 -0.91 -12.25 3.05
N PHE A 85 -0.40 -11.08 2.64
CA PHE A 85 0.88 -10.58 3.14
C PHE A 85 0.86 -10.34 4.66
N THR A 86 -0.17 -9.66 5.19
CA THR A 86 -0.26 -9.41 6.64
C THR A 86 -0.43 -10.68 7.46
N ALA A 87 -1.15 -11.68 6.96
CA ALA A 87 -1.24 -12.99 7.59
C ALA A 87 0.13 -13.66 7.71
N ILE A 88 0.88 -13.73 6.60
CA ILE A 88 2.22 -14.33 6.58
C ILE A 88 3.19 -13.54 7.47
N SER A 89 3.14 -12.19 7.44
CA SER A 89 4.00 -11.36 8.29
C SER A 89 3.75 -11.58 9.78
N ARG A 90 2.50 -11.83 10.20
CA ARG A 90 2.15 -12.15 11.60
C ARG A 90 2.68 -13.52 12.02
N GLU A 91 2.48 -14.54 11.19
CA GLU A 91 2.94 -15.90 11.49
C GLU A 91 4.46 -16.02 11.66
N ASN A 92 5.22 -15.17 10.96
CA ASN A 92 6.68 -15.24 10.94
C ASN A 92 7.35 -14.32 11.98
N ASP A 93 6.59 -13.73 12.89
CA ASP A 93 7.08 -12.89 14.00
C ASP A 93 8.10 -11.84 13.52
N PHE A 94 7.86 -11.29 12.32
CA PHE A 94 8.75 -10.35 11.63
C PHE A 94 8.89 -9.00 12.37
N GLN A 95 8.32 -8.87 13.57
CA GLN A 95 8.02 -7.60 14.21
C GLN A 95 8.49 -7.58 15.66
N LYS A 96 9.76 -7.23 15.88
CA LYS A 96 10.17 -6.71 17.19
C LYS A 96 9.68 -5.27 17.43
N THR A 97 9.46 -4.51 16.36
CA THR A 97 8.96 -3.12 16.39
C THR A 97 8.27 -2.79 15.08
N ARG A 98 6.94 -2.68 15.10
CA ARG A 98 6.15 -2.19 13.97
C ARG A 98 5.65 -0.79 14.26
N GLU A 99 6.03 0.15 13.41
CA GLU A 99 5.50 1.51 13.44
C GLU A 99 4.56 1.74 12.26
N SER A 100 3.55 2.57 12.46
CA SER A 100 2.55 2.85 11.45
C SER A 100 2.37 4.36 11.29
N PHE A 101 2.55 4.82 10.06
CA PHE A 101 2.45 6.23 9.69
C PHE A 101 1.32 6.40 8.69
N PHE A 102 0.26 7.12 9.09
CA PHE A 102 -0.86 7.43 8.21
C PHE A 102 -0.99 8.94 8.09
N THR A 103 -1.06 9.43 6.86
CA THR A 103 -1.33 10.84 6.60
C THR A 103 -2.81 11.15 6.76
N GLU A 104 -3.10 12.36 7.24
CA GLU A 104 -4.46 12.87 7.22
C GLU A 104 -4.89 13.22 5.81
N ILE A 105 -6.03 12.65 5.39
CA ILE A 105 -6.64 12.99 4.11
C ILE A 105 -7.40 14.30 4.32
N LYS A 106 -6.86 15.36 3.69
CA LYS A 106 -7.44 16.71 3.71
C LYS A 106 -8.46 16.85 2.57
N GLY A 107 -9.37 17.81 2.73
CA GLY A 107 -10.37 18.15 1.71
C GLY A 107 -11.75 17.58 1.99
N ASN A 108 -12.75 18.18 1.33
CA ASN A 108 -14.16 17.80 1.43
C ASN A 108 -14.73 17.42 0.06
N THR A 109 -13.97 16.61 -0.69
CA THR A 109 -14.39 16.07 -1.98
C THR A 109 -14.87 14.62 -1.81
N LEU A 110 -15.60 14.13 -2.80
CA LEU A 110 -16.03 12.74 -2.93
C LEU A 110 -14.82 11.81 -2.88
N LEU A 111 -13.73 12.13 -3.60
CA LEU A 111 -12.49 11.35 -3.55
C LEU A 111 -11.90 11.32 -2.13
N SER A 112 -11.79 12.46 -1.46
CA SER A 112 -11.29 12.53 -0.07
C SER A 112 -12.19 11.75 0.90
N SER A 113 -13.51 11.73 0.68
CA SER A 113 -14.44 10.92 1.48
C SER A 113 -14.22 9.42 1.26
N ILE A 114 -14.08 8.99 0.01
CA ILE A 114 -13.77 7.60 -0.35
C ILE A 114 -12.44 7.16 0.27
N GLN A 115 -11.40 7.97 0.10
CA GLN A 115 -10.09 7.68 0.69
C GLN A 115 -10.16 7.56 2.21
N ARG A 116 -10.92 8.43 2.90
CA ARG A 116 -11.09 8.36 4.36
C ARG A 116 -11.81 7.08 4.77
N GLY A 117 -12.90 6.73 4.09
CA GLY A 117 -13.64 5.52 4.41
C GLY A 117 -12.85 4.24 4.15
N ILE A 118 -11.97 4.22 3.14
CA ILE A 118 -11.00 3.14 2.94
C ILE A 118 -9.97 3.13 4.07
N ARG A 119 -9.34 4.28 4.37
CA ARG A 119 -8.30 4.40 5.39
C ARG A 119 -8.80 3.94 6.76
N ASP A 120 -10.01 4.33 7.13
CA ASP A 120 -10.59 4.09 8.45
C ASP A 120 -11.53 2.86 8.46
N ASN A 121 -11.64 2.13 7.33
CA ASN A 121 -12.49 0.93 7.15
C ASN A 121 -13.95 1.16 7.59
N SER A 122 -14.54 2.28 7.19
CA SER A 122 -15.84 2.75 7.69
C SER A 122 -17.01 2.54 6.72
N PHE A 123 -16.78 1.96 5.55
CA PHE A 123 -17.85 1.63 4.61
C PHE A 123 -18.60 0.40 5.09
N THR A 124 -19.76 0.60 5.71
CA THR A 124 -20.67 -0.49 6.07
C THR A 124 -21.64 -0.77 4.92
N ASP A 125 -22.05 -2.03 4.77
CA ASP A 125 -23.07 -2.44 3.78
C ASP A 125 -24.50 -2.11 4.25
N ASP A 126 -24.65 -1.30 5.30
CA ASP A 126 -25.96 -0.95 5.86
C ASP A 126 -26.76 -0.10 4.88
N LYS A 127 -28.03 -0.46 4.72
CA LYS A 127 -28.96 0.06 3.71
C LYS A 127 -29.39 1.52 3.91
N ASN A 128 -28.87 2.20 4.93
CA ASN A 128 -29.12 3.62 5.19
C ASN A 128 -27.84 4.30 5.67
N PRO A 129 -26.85 4.53 4.78
CA PRO A 129 -25.86 5.53 5.06
C PRO A 129 -26.57 6.88 5.01
N GLU A 130 -26.41 7.73 6.02
CA GLU A 130 -26.71 9.15 5.88
C GLU A 130 -26.01 9.63 4.61
N LEU A 131 -26.79 9.95 3.57
CA LEU A 131 -26.24 10.34 2.28
C LEU A 131 -25.43 11.62 2.49
N GLN A 132 -24.11 11.49 2.49
CA GLN A 132 -23.23 12.64 2.46
C GLN A 132 -23.50 13.42 1.18
N SER A 133 -23.91 14.67 1.33
CA SER A 133 -24.05 15.57 0.20
C SER A 133 -22.68 16.13 -0.18
N PHE A 134 -22.37 16.06 -1.47
CA PHE A 134 -21.17 16.65 -2.05
C PHE A 134 -21.57 17.79 -2.99
N SER A 135 -20.64 18.71 -3.22
CA SER A 135 -20.88 19.80 -4.16
C SER A 135 -21.09 19.24 -5.57
N PHE A 136 -22.06 19.78 -6.31
CA PHE A 136 -22.23 19.49 -7.74
C PHE A 136 -21.03 19.96 -8.59
N THR A 137 -20.20 20.85 -8.05
CA THR A 137 -18.96 21.32 -8.69
C THR A 137 -17.76 20.43 -8.37
N ASP A 138 -17.93 19.39 -7.55
CA ASP A 138 -16.86 18.46 -7.23
C ASP A 138 -16.51 17.60 -8.45
N ASN A 139 -15.25 17.74 -8.87
CA ASN A 139 -14.71 17.09 -10.05
C ASN A 139 -13.63 16.05 -9.69
N SER A 140 -13.47 15.71 -8.41
CA SER A 140 -12.42 14.83 -7.89
C SER A 140 -12.55 13.37 -8.32
N LEU A 141 -13.77 12.92 -8.62
CA LEU A 141 -14.04 11.59 -9.17
C LEU A 141 -15.07 11.72 -10.29
N LYS A 142 -14.74 11.17 -11.46
CA LYS A 142 -15.63 11.20 -12.64
C LYS A 142 -15.70 9.83 -13.28
N ILE A 143 -16.92 9.40 -13.59
CA ILE A 143 -17.16 8.21 -14.40
C ILE A 143 -17.50 8.68 -15.81
N CYS A 144 -16.67 8.31 -16.78
CA CYS A 144 -16.88 8.65 -18.18
C CYS A 144 -17.26 7.40 -18.96
N ARG A 145 -18.33 7.49 -19.76
CA ARG A 145 -18.73 6.44 -20.69
C ARG A 145 -18.40 6.89 -22.11
N VAL A 146 -17.70 6.04 -22.85
CA VAL A 146 -17.22 6.31 -24.21
C VAL A 146 -17.49 5.13 -25.13
N THR A 147 -17.53 5.37 -26.44
CA THR A 147 -17.75 4.34 -27.47
C THR A 147 -16.50 4.20 -28.32
N GLY A 148 -15.66 3.22 -28.00
CA GLY A 148 -14.44 2.88 -28.74
C GLY A 148 -13.16 3.46 -28.15
N GLY A 149 -12.05 2.74 -28.30
CA GLY A 149 -10.76 3.06 -27.66
C GLY A 149 -10.17 4.40 -28.13
N TRP A 150 -10.31 4.75 -29.41
CA TRP A 150 -9.85 6.06 -29.90
C TRP A 150 -10.61 7.21 -29.25
N ARG A 151 -11.93 7.05 -29.10
CA ARG A 151 -12.77 8.06 -28.47
C ARG A 151 -12.45 8.22 -26.98
N GLU A 152 -12.08 7.12 -26.31
CA GLU A 152 -11.61 7.14 -24.93
C GLU A 152 -10.37 8.02 -24.76
N ILE A 153 -9.37 7.86 -25.64
CA ILE A 153 -8.14 8.64 -25.60
C ILE A 153 -8.41 10.13 -25.86
N GLU A 154 -9.25 10.45 -26.84
CA GLU A 154 -9.64 11.84 -27.12
C GLU A 154 -10.30 12.49 -25.89
N VAL A 155 -11.28 11.81 -25.30
CA VAL A 155 -11.98 12.31 -24.11
C VAL A 155 -11.01 12.46 -22.94
N LEU A 156 -10.11 11.49 -22.72
CA LEU A 156 -9.11 11.55 -21.66
C LEU A 156 -8.18 12.76 -21.85
N LYS A 157 -7.69 12.98 -23.08
CA LYS A 157 -6.84 14.13 -23.43
C LYS A 157 -7.55 15.45 -23.10
N ASP A 158 -8.79 15.61 -23.55
CA ASP A 158 -9.57 16.83 -23.31
C ASP A 158 -9.78 17.07 -21.81
N LYS A 159 -9.98 16.00 -21.03
CA LYS A 159 -10.12 16.09 -19.56
C LYS A 159 -8.81 16.48 -18.88
N ILE A 160 -7.68 15.92 -19.30
CA ILE A 160 -6.36 16.28 -18.74
C ILE A 160 -6.04 17.74 -19.05
N LEU A 161 -6.26 18.19 -20.28
CA LEU A 161 -6.05 19.59 -20.67
C LEU A 161 -6.94 20.53 -19.83
N ALA A 162 -8.22 20.21 -19.65
CA ALA A 162 -9.12 21.00 -18.82
C ALA A 162 -8.69 21.06 -17.33
N LEU A 163 -8.05 20.01 -16.81
CA LEU A 163 -7.49 20.02 -15.45
C LEU A 163 -6.25 20.91 -15.34
N LEU A 164 -5.35 20.84 -16.33
CA LEU A 164 -4.15 21.69 -16.39
C LEU A 164 -4.49 23.17 -16.56
N ASP A 165 -5.50 23.49 -17.37
CA ASP A 165 -6.00 24.85 -17.54
C ASP A 165 -6.68 25.37 -16.25
N GLY A 166 -7.26 24.47 -15.46
CA GLY A 166 -7.98 24.79 -14.23
C GLY A 166 -7.08 24.99 -13.00
N ASP A 167 -5.90 24.36 -12.97
CA ASP A 167 -4.95 24.46 -11.84
C ASP A 167 -3.50 24.66 -12.35
N PRO A 168 -2.93 25.87 -12.21
CA PRO A 168 -1.60 26.17 -12.71
C PRO A 168 -0.47 25.51 -11.90
N THR A 169 -0.79 24.90 -10.76
CA THR A 169 0.19 24.16 -9.95
C THR A 169 0.40 22.73 -10.44
N LEU A 170 -0.55 22.20 -11.23
CA LEU A 170 -0.54 20.85 -11.75
C LEU A 170 0.52 20.71 -12.85
N LYS A 171 1.42 19.74 -12.72
CA LYS A 171 2.39 19.37 -13.75
C LYS A 171 1.98 18.08 -14.44
N LEU A 172 2.41 17.91 -15.68
CA LEU A 172 2.20 16.66 -16.43
C LEU A 172 2.81 15.43 -15.74
N THR A 173 3.82 15.62 -14.89
CA THR A 173 4.47 14.56 -14.10
C THR A 173 3.70 14.14 -12.86
N ASP A 174 2.67 14.87 -12.45
CA ASP A 174 1.95 14.56 -11.21
C ASP A 174 0.97 13.38 -11.38
N GLY A 175 0.83 12.87 -12.60
CA GLY A 175 0.05 11.68 -12.95
C GLY A 175 0.86 10.40 -13.21
N SER A 176 2.19 10.40 -12.98
CA SER A 176 3.07 9.23 -13.16
C SER A 176 3.37 8.50 -11.86
#